data_AF-A0A975DIN3-F1
#
_entry.id   AF-A0A975DIN3-F1
#
_cell.length_a   1.000
_cell.length_b   1.000
_cell.length_c   1.000
_cell.angle_alpha   90.00
_cell.angle_beta   90.00
_cell.angle_gamma   90.00
#
_symmetry.space_group_name_H-M   'P 1'
#
loop_
_entity.id
_entity.type
_entity.pdbx_description
1 polymer ?
#
loop_
_entity_poly.entity_id
_entity_poly.type
_entity_poly.pdbx_seq_one_letter_code
_entity_poly.pdbx_strand_id
1 'polypeptide(L)'
;MANKTIAFIGTGNMSYAIIGGMVKSGFDAQHIIATNRNEEKLAKVSADFGVQTTTNNLDAIAQAEVIVLSVKPQMMAELCQTIQASGIDFKNKLFVSVAAGITVTRLREMLGHPVRLVRCMPNTPSLLGKGVSGLFAADVSVDEQTLIEQVFSSTGIVVWLDEEQKINDIIAVTGSSPAYFFLFMETIEAKALELGFSAVQARQLVEQTALGAAMMACDQQAISLEQLRANVTSKGGTTHAAIETYKANHINKITSDAMDACIARAKEMEQEL
;
A
#
# COMPACT_ATOMS: atom_id res chain seq x y z
N MET A 1 -22.42 1.19 -10.55
CA MET A 1 -21.00 0.91 -10.83
C MET A 1 -20.76 1.33 -12.26
N ALA A 2 -19.86 2.28 -12.52
CA ALA A 2 -19.53 2.62 -13.90
C ALA A 2 -18.77 1.43 -14.50
N ASN A 3 -19.23 0.91 -15.65
CA ASN A 3 -18.66 -0.21 -16.41
C ASN A 3 -17.29 0.14 -17.04
N LYS A 4 -16.37 0.70 -16.24
CA LYS A 4 -15.01 1.07 -16.66
C LYS A 4 -14.15 -0.19 -16.63
N THR A 5 -13.47 -0.48 -17.73
CA THR A 5 -12.49 -1.56 -17.77
C THR A 5 -11.20 -1.07 -17.11
N ILE A 6 -10.68 -1.84 -16.15
CA ILE A 6 -9.47 -1.54 -15.39
C ILE A 6 -8.39 -2.56 -15.72
N ALA A 7 -7.26 -2.09 -16.25
CA ALA A 7 -6.10 -2.93 -16.54
C ALA A 7 -5.01 -2.76 -15.47
N PHE A 8 -4.61 -3.87 -14.84
CA PHE A 8 -3.47 -3.94 -13.94
C PHE A 8 -2.23 -4.40 -14.70
N ILE A 9 -1.29 -3.49 -14.90
CA ILE A 9 -0.06 -3.72 -15.65
C ILE A 9 1.02 -4.24 -14.72
N GLY A 10 1.21 -5.55 -14.75
CA GLY A 10 2.10 -6.28 -13.84
C GLY A 10 1.38 -6.71 -12.56
N THR A 11 0.97 -7.97 -12.51
CA THR A 11 0.19 -8.53 -11.40
C THR A 11 1.11 -9.11 -10.32
N GLY A 12 1.64 -8.23 -9.49
CA GLY A 12 2.37 -8.60 -8.27
C GLY A 12 1.46 -8.82 -7.07
N ASN A 13 2.03 -8.92 -5.87
CA ASN A 13 1.25 -9.08 -4.63
C ASN A 13 0.26 -7.93 -4.41
N MET A 14 0.65 -6.69 -4.73
CA MET A 14 -0.21 -5.53 -4.53
C MET A 14 -1.40 -5.52 -5.46
N SER A 15 -1.18 -5.72 -6.76
CA SER A 15 -2.27 -5.81 -7.74
C SER A 15 -3.19 -6.98 -7.43
N TYR A 16 -2.64 -8.13 -7.01
CA TYR A 16 -3.43 -9.27 -6.56
C TYR A 16 -4.32 -8.91 -5.35
N ALA A 17 -3.80 -8.16 -4.37
CA ALA A 17 -4.57 -7.67 -3.23
C ALA A 17 -5.73 -6.76 -3.67
N ILE A 18 -5.44 -5.78 -4.53
CA ILE A 18 -6.41 -4.81 -5.03
C ILE A 18 -7.50 -5.50 -5.86
N ILE A 19 -7.12 -6.35 -6.80
CA ILE A 19 -8.06 -7.13 -7.62
C ILE A 19 -8.96 -7.98 -6.73
N GLY A 20 -8.38 -8.71 -5.77
CA GLY A 20 -9.15 -9.52 -4.83
C GLY A 20 -10.11 -8.70 -3.97
N GLY A 21 -9.69 -7.52 -3.51
CA GLY A 21 -10.53 -6.58 -2.78
C GLY A 21 -11.70 -6.08 -3.63
N MET A 22 -11.43 -5.67 -4.87
CA MET A 22 -12.43 -5.19 -5.82
C MET A 22 -13.52 -6.24 -6.08
N VAL A 23 -13.11 -7.48 -6.42
CA VAL A 23 -14.05 -8.57 -6.71
C VAL A 23 -14.89 -8.92 -5.48
N LYS A 24 -14.27 -9.00 -4.29
CA LYS A 24 -15.01 -9.22 -3.03
C LYS A 24 -16.00 -8.11 -2.71
N SER A 25 -15.71 -6.88 -3.12
CA SER A 25 -16.59 -5.72 -2.96
C SER A 25 -17.69 -5.63 -4.02
N GLY A 26 -17.79 -6.63 -4.91
CA GLY A 26 -18.83 -6.75 -5.93
C GLY A 26 -18.50 -6.07 -7.26
N PHE A 27 -17.26 -5.65 -7.49
CA PHE A 27 -16.84 -5.19 -8.82
C PHE A 27 -16.83 -6.37 -9.80
N ASP A 28 -17.40 -6.19 -10.98
CA ASP A 28 -17.49 -7.25 -11.98
C ASP A 28 -16.09 -7.62 -12.49
N ALA A 29 -15.69 -8.87 -12.25
CA ALA A 29 -14.41 -9.42 -12.67
C ALA A 29 -14.19 -9.36 -14.19
N GLN A 30 -15.27 -9.34 -14.99
CA GLN A 30 -15.18 -9.19 -16.45
C GLN A 30 -14.68 -7.81 -16.87
N HIS A 31 -14.74 -6.80 -15.99
CA HIS A 31 -14.19 -5.47 -16.24
C HIS A 31 -12.77 -5.29 -15.68
N ILE A 32 -12.11 -6.37 -15.26
CA ILE A 32 -10.73 -6.35 -14.75
C ILE A 32 -9.84 -7.16 -15.69
N ILE A 33 -8.77 -6.54 -16.18
CA ILE A 33 -7.73 -7.19 -16.98
C ILE A 33 -6.42 -7.19 -16.19
N ALA A 34 -5.87 -8.35 -15.90
CA ALA A 34 -4.61 -8.49 -15.18
C ALA A 34 -3.49 -8.96 -16.12
N THR A 35 -2.34 -8.28 -16.11
CA THR A 35 -1.21 -8.66 -16.95
C THR A 35 0.00 -9.12 -16.15
N ASN A 36 0.76 -10.07 -16.69
CA ASN A 36 2.04 -10.50 -16.12
C ASN A 36 2.85 -11.25 -17.18
N ARG A 37 4.19 -11.22 -17.08
CA ARG A 37 5.07 -12.08 -17.89
C ARG A 37 5.05 -13.54 -17.39
N ASN A 38 4.67 -13.77 -16.13
CA ASN A 38 4.57 -15.09 -15.53
C ASN A 38 3.14 -15.63 -15.65
N GLU A 39 2.97 -16.70 -16.43
CA GLU A 39 1.67 -17.34 -16.69
C GLU A 39 1.07 -18.01 -15.45
N GLU A 40 1.87 -18.55 -14.54
CA GLU A 40 1.37 -19.15 -13.29
C GLU A 40 0.67 -18.11 -12.41
N LYS A 41 1.21 -16.88 -12.36
CA LYS A 41 0.57 -15.76 -11.66
C LYS A 41 -0.74 -15.35 -12.31
N LEU A 42 -0.82 -15.40 -13.64
CA LEU A 42 -2.06 -15.13 -14.37
C LEU A 42 -3.11 -16.23 -14.13
N ALA A 43 -2.71 -17.49 -14.24
CA ALA A 43 -3.58 -18.62 -13.94
C ALA A 43 -4.13 -18.53 -12.51
N LYS A 44 -3.28 -18.19 -11.54
CA LYS A 44 -3.69 -17.99 -10.15
C LYS A 44 -4.72 -16.86 -10.00
N VAL A 45 -4.43 -15.65 -10.48
CA VAL A 45 -5.36 -14.51 -10.31
C VAL A 45 -6.69 -14.74 -11.03
N SER A 46 -6.67 -15.42 -12.18
CA SER A 46 -7.88 -15.81 -12.90
C SER A 46 -8.68 -16.88 -12.15
N ALA A 47 -8.02 -17.92 -11.63
CA ALA A 47 -8.69 -18.97 -10.86
C ALA A 47 -9.30 -18.45 -9.55
N ASP A 48 -8.59 -17.55 -8.85
CA ASP A 48 -9.04 -17.04 -7.55
C ASP A 48 -10.16 -16.00 -7.68
N PHE A 49 -10.18 -15.20 -8.76
CA PHE A 49 -11.05 -14.02 -8.87
C PHE A 49 -11.90 -13.94 -10.15
N GLY A 50 -11.71 -14.85 -11.12
CA GLY A 50 -12.50 -14.88 -12.36
C GLY A 50 -12.22 -13.71 -13.33
N VAL A 51 -11.09 -13.02 -13.18
CA VAL A 51 -10.72 -11.87 -14.00
C VAL A 51 -10.13 -12.26 -15.35
N GLN A 52 -10.16 -11.34 -16.31
CA GLN A 52 -9.47 -11.51 -17.58
C GLN A 52 -7.96 -11.39 -17.39
N THR A 53 -7.18 -12.16 -18.15
CA THR A 53 -5.72 -12.14 -18.06
C THR A 53 -5.06 -12.15 -19.42
N THR A 54 -3.92 -11.46 -19.55
CA THR A 54 -3.10 -11.51 -20.77
C THR A 54 -1.63 -11.28 -20.45
N THR A 55 -0.73 -11.84 -21.25
CA THR A 55 0.70 -11.53 -21.19
C THR A 55 1.06 -10.25 -21.95
N ASN A 56 0.13 -9.72 -22.77
CA ASN A 56 0.33 -8.51 -23.56
C ASN A 56 -0.20 -7.26 -22.85
N ASN A 57 0.73 -6.43 -22.35
CA ASN A 57 0.39 -5.16 -21.71
C ASN A 57 -0.36 -4.20 -22.65
N LEU A 58 0.04 -4.13 -23.92
CA LEU A 58 -0.53 -3.16 -24.86
C LEU A 58 -1.98 -3.47 -25.18
N ASP A 59 -2.33 -4.75 -25.33
CA ASP A 59 -3.72 -5.17 -25.55
C ASP A 59 -4.62 -4.79 -24.37
N ALA A 60 -4.13 -5.00 -23.14
CA ALA A 60 -4.86 -4.61 -21.92
C ALA A 60 -5.02 -3.09 -21.82
N ILE A 61 -3.95 -2.34 -22.08
CA ILE A 61 -3.96 -0.87 -22.04
C ILE A 61 -4.91 -0.32 -23.10
N ALA A 62 -4.94 -0.88 -24.31
CA ALA A 62 -5.81 -0.43 -25.39
C ALA A 62 -7.30 -0.54 -25.00
N GLN A 63 -7.69 -1.65 -24.37
CA GLN A 63 -9.06 -1.95 -23.96
C GLN A 63 -9.54 -1.20 -22.72
N ALA A 64 -8.62 -0.81 -21.82
CA ALA A 64 -8.97 -0.23 -20.53
C ALA A 64 -9.13 1.29 -20.56
N GLU A 65 -10.02 1.78 -19.70
CA GLU A 65 -10.15 3.21 -19.38
C GLU A 65 -9.34 3.61 -18.15
N VAL A 66 -9.08 2.69 -17.22
CA VAL A 66 -8.18 2.91 -16.07
C VAL A 66 -6.99 1.95 -16.18
N ILE A 67 -5.78 2.49 -16.11
CA ILE A 67 -4.54 1.73 -16.26
C ILE A 67 -3.74 1.85 -14.97
N VAL A 68 -3.70 0.77 -14.20
CA VAL A 68 -2.92 0.67 -12.97
C VAL A 68 -1.52 0.15 -13.30
N LEU A 69 -0.53 1.04 -13.29
CA LEU A 69 0.88 0.74 -13.45
C LEU A 69 1.43 0.17 -12.13
N SER A 70 1.60 -1.16 -12.09
CA SER A 70 2.02 -1.90 -10.90
C SER A 70 3.27 -2.76 -11.12
N VAL A 71 4.07 -2.40 -12.12
CA VAL A 71 5.42 -2.94 -12.30
C VAL A 71 6.40 -2.34 -11.27
N LYS A 72 7.54 -3.01 -11.10
CA LYS A 72 8.61 -2.47 -10.24
C LYS A 72 9.10 -1.12 -10.80
N PRO A 73 9.52 -0.16 -9.95
CA PRO A 73 9.96 1.15 -10.40
C PRO A 73 11.06 1.10 -11.47
N GLN A 74 12.01 0.17 -11.36
CA GLN A 74 13.11 0.01 -12.32
C GLN A 74 12.65 -0.42 -13.72
N MET A 75 11.44 -0.97 -13.84
CA MET A 75 10.86 -1.40 -15.12
C MET A 75 9.94 -0.34 -15.74
N MET A 76 9.67 0.76 -15.03
CA MET A 76 8.66 1.73 -15.46
C MET A 76 9.06 2.46 -16.74
N ALA A 77 10.34 2.82 -16.88
CA ALA A 77 10.85 3.52 -18.07
C ALA A 77 10.68 2.68 -19.35
N GLU A 78 11.11 1.41 -19.33
CA GLU A 78 10.95 0.47 -20.46
C GLU A 78 9.46 0.27 -20.81
N LEU A 79 8.61 0.12 -19.79
CA LEU A 79 7.17 -0.01 -19.98
C LEU A 79 6.59 1.24 -20.67
N CYS A 80 6.88 2.43 -20.13
CA CYS A 80 6.34 3.68 -20.68
C CYS A 80 6.83 3.93 -22.11
N GLN A 81 8.10 3.64 -22.42
CA GLN A 81 8.63 3.71 -23.78
C GLN A 81 7.87 2.78 -24.74
N THR A 82 7.56 1.56 -24.29
CA THR A 82 6.77 0.60 -25.08
C THR A 82 5.35 1.11 -25.31
N ILE A 83 4.72 1.69 -24.30
CA ILE A 83 3.37 2.29 -24.42
C ILE A 83 3.41 3.48 -25.39
N GLN A 84 4.41 4.35 -25.29
CA GLN A 84 4.57 5.51 -26.18
C GLN A 84 4.71 5.07 -27.65
N ALA A 85 5.55 4.05 -27.91
CA ALA A 85 5.78 3.52 -29.25
C ALA A 85 4.56 2.80 -29.86
N SER A 86 3.57 2.41 -29.05
CA SER A 86 2.41 1.65 -29.51
C SER A 86 1.38 2.47 -30.30
N GLY A 87 1.41 3.81 -30.18
CA GLY A 87 0.42 4.69 -30.80
C GLY A 87 -0.98 4.64 -30.17
N ILE A 88 -1.12 4.06 -28.97
CA ILE A 88 -2.39 4.04 -28.22
C ILE A 88 -2.83 5.47 -27.86
N ASP A 89 -4.09 5.80 -28.12
CA ASP A 89 -4.68 7.08 -27.71
C ASP A 89 -4.95 7.15 -26.21
N PHE A 90 -4.42 8.18 -25.56
CA PHE A 90 -4.56 8.41 -24.12
C PHE A 90 -5.75 9.30 -23.74
N LYS A 91 -6.47 9.89 -24.70
CA LYS A 91 -7.52 10.89 -24.44
C LYS A 91 -8.56 10.45 -23.41
N ASN A 92 -8.95 9.18 -23.43
CA ASN A 92 -9.97 8.62 -22.54
C ASN A 92 -9.41 7.73 -21.42
N LYS A 93 -8.09 7.75 -21.23
CA LYS A 93 -7.39 6.89 -20.26
C LYS A 93 -7.03 7.66 -18.99
N LEU A 94 -7.20 7.01 -17.84
CA LEU A 94 -6.75 7.46 -16.53
C LEU A 94 -5.64 6.52 -16.07
N PHE A 95 -4.47 7.07 -15.78
CA PHE A 95 -3.36 6.29 -15.25
C PHE A 95 -3.38 6.33 -13.73
N VAL A 96 -3.02 5.21 -13.11
CA VAL A 96 -2.79 5.10 -11.68
C VAL A 96 -1.43 4.44 -11.49
N SER A 97 -0.51 5.04 -10.75
CA SER A 97 0.77 4.42 -10.43
C SER A 97 0.79 3.97 -8.98
N VAL A 98 1.11 2.70 -8.74
CA VAL A 98 1.42 2.18 -7.39
C VAL A 98 2.93 2.05 -7.15
N ALA A 99 3.75 2.54 -8.09
CA ALA A 99 5.21 2.47 -7.99
C ALA A 99 5.74 3.54 -7.04
N ALA A 100 6.44 3.11 -6.00
CA ALA A 100 7.16 4.01 -5.11
C ALA A 100 8.28 4.74 -5.87
N GLY A 101 8.53 5.99 -5.50
CA GLY A 101 9.66 6.76 -6.01
C GLY A 101 9.52 7.30 -7.44
N ILE A 102 8.33 7.28 -8.05
CA ILE A 102 8.15 7.87 -9.39
C ILE A 102 7.10 8.97 -9.34
N THR A 103 7.53 10.21 -9.60
CA THR A 103 6.67 11.39 -9.55
C THR A 103 5.73 11.48 -10.76
N VAL A 104 4.69 12.32 -10.64
CA VAL A 104 3.75 12.64 -11.71
C VAL A 104 4.49 13.22 -12.90
N THR A 105 5.37 14.20 -12.65
CA THR A 105 6.21 14.80 -13.69
C THR A 105 7.03 13.74 -14.40
N ARG A 106 7.70 12.87 -13.65
CA ARG A 106 8.55 11.81 -14.22
C ARG A 106 7.75 10.82 -15.05
N LEU A 107 6.57 10.40 -14.58
CA LEU A 107 5.67 9.52 -15.35
C LEU A 107 5.19 10.16 -16.65
N ARG A 108 4.86 11.46 -16.63
CA ARG A 108 4.45 12.20 -17.84
C ARG A 108 5.60 12.31 -18.85
N GLU A 109 6.82 12.56 -18.37
CA GLU A 109 8.02 12.55 -19.21
C GLU A 109 8.24 11.18 -19.85
N MET A 110 8.19 10.11 -19.04
CA MET A 110 8.37 8.73 -19.54
C MET A 110 7.29 8.32 -20.55
N LEU A 111 6.03 8.74 -20.34
CA LEU A 111 4.92 8.49 -21.27
C LEU A 111 4.91 9.43 -22.48
N GLY A 112 5.67 10.54 -22.43
CA GLY A 112 5.70 11.56 -23.47
C GLY A 112 4.39 12.33 -23.66
N HIS A 113 3.49 12.30 -22.67
CA HIS A 113 2.16 12.91 -22.76
C HIS A 113 1.69 13.47 -21.41
N PRO A 114 0.92 14.57 -21.40
CA PRO A 114 0.28 15.11 -20.20
C PRO A 114 -0.95 14.26 -19.83
N VAL A 115 -0.72 13.05 -19.31
CA VAL A 115 -1.78 12.14 -18.93
C VAL A 115 -2.43 12.53 -17.60
N ARG A 116 -3.73 12.24 -17.48
CA ARG A 116 -4.45 12.25 -16.19
C ARG A 116 -3.91 11.12 -15.33
N LEU A 117 -3.52 11.43 -14.10
CA LEU A 117 -2.75 10.51 -13.29
C LEU A 117 -3.15 10.58 -11.81
N VAL A 118 -3.24 9.42 -11.17
CA VAL A 118 -3.23 9.30 -9.72
C VAL A 118 -1.97 8.55 -9.29
N ARG A 119 -1.20 9.11 -8.36
CA ARG A 119 -0.21 8.32 -7.61
C ARG A 119 -0.90 7.68 -6.41
N CYS A 120 -0.60 6.41 -6.17
CA CYS A 120 -1.08 5.65 -5.04
C CYS A 120 0.10 5.01 -4.31
N MET A 121 0.10 5.11 -2.98
CA MET A 121 1.04 4.39 -2.13
C MET A 121 0.26 3.47 -1.19
N PRO A 122 -0.06 2.23 -1.63
CA PRO A 122 -0.67 1.23 -0.77
C PRO A 122 0.38 0.51 0.09
N ASN A 123 -0.05 -0.21 1.12
CA ASN A 123 0.83 -1.00 1.98
C ASN A 123 0.44 -2.49 2.03
N THR A 124 1.32 -3.35 2.57
CA THR A 124 1.13 -4.80 2.53
C THR A 124 -0.09 -5.35 3.29
N PRO A 125 -0.58 -4.74 4.38
CA PRO A 125 -1.86 -5.11 4.99
C PRO A 125 -3.09 -5.05 4.06
N SER A 126 -2.97 -4.43 2.89
CA SER A 126 -3.98 -4.48 1.82
C SER A 126 -4.37 -5.90 1.43
N LEU A 127 -3.45 -6.87 1.56
CA LEU A 127 -3.70 -8.31 1.33
C LEU A 127 -4.79 -8.88 2.26
N LEU A 128 -5.02 -8.24 3.41
CA LEU A 128 -6.00 -8.63 4.42
C LEU A 128 -7.21 -7.70 4.44
N GLY A 129 -7.32 -6.75 3.51
CA GLY A 129 -8.35 -5.70 3.55
C GLY A 129 -8.17 -4.71 4.70
N LYS A 130 -6.96 -4.64 5.28
CA LYS A 130 -6.59 -3.75 6.40
C LYS A 130 -5.49 -2.77 5.99
N GLY A 131 -5.42 -2.47 4.70
CA GLY A 131 -4.44 -1.58 4.11
C GLY A 131 -4.71 -0.11 4.36
N VAL A 132 -3.71 0.68 3.99
CA VAL A 132 -3.83 2.13 3.82
C VAL A 132 -3.27 2.48 2.44
N SER A 133 -4.01 3.28 1.69
CA SER A 133 -3.58 3.82 0.39
C SER A 133 -3.57 5.35 0.45
N GLY A 134 -2.39 5.95 0.38
CA GLY A 134 -2.26 7.39 0.16
C GLY A 134 -2.40 7.71 -1.32
N LEU A 135 -3.27 8.65 -1.68
CA LEU A 135 -3.57 9.01 -3.06
C LEU A 135 -3.26 10.48 -3.34
N PHE A 136 -2.62 10.76 -4.47
CA PHE A 136 -2.41 12.11 -4.99
C PHE A 136 -2.89 12.19 -6.44
N ALA A 137 -3.75 13.17 -6.75
CA ALA A 137 -4.34 13.35 -8.08
C ALA A 137 -3.65 14.48 -8.87
N ALA A 138 -3.40 14.24 -10.15
CA ALA A 138 -2.89 15.23 -11.10
C ALA A 138 -3.78 15.28 -12.35
N ASP A 139 -4.50 16.40 -12.51
CA ASP A 139 -5.43 16.67 -13.61
C ASP A 139 -6.58 15.63 -13.71
N VAL A 140 -7.14 15.25 -12.55
CA VAL A 140 -8.19 14.22 -12.43
C VAL A 140 -9.48 14.85 -11.88
N SER A 141 -10.62 14.53 -12.51
CA SER A 141 -11.95 15.01 -12.08
C SER A 141 -12.40 14.37 -10.76
N VAL A 142 -13.41 14.97 -10.11
CA VAL A 142 -13.99 14.44 -8.86
C VAL A 142 -14.61 13.04 -9.07
N ASP A 143 -15.25 12.80 -10.21
CA ASP A 143 -15.84 11.49 -10.53
C ASP A 143 -14.76 10.41 -10.68
N GLU A 144 -13.63 10.76 -11.29
CA GLU A 144 -12.49 9.86 -11.42
C GLU A 144 -11.80 9.62 -10.06
N GLN A 145 -11.64 10.65 -9.22
CA GLN A 145 -11.17 10.47 -7.85
C GLN A 145 -12.09 9.52 -7.07
N THR A 146 -13.41 9.70 -7.19
CA THR A 146 -14.40 8.80 -6.56
C THR A 146 -14.27 7.36 -7.05
N LEU A 147 -14.07 7.16 -8.36
CA LEU A 147 -13.81 5.83 -8.93
C LEU A 147 -12.54 5.20 -8.36
N ILE A 148 -11.44 5.96 -8.30
CA ILE A 148 -10.17 5.46 -7.78
C ILE A 148 -10.25 5.17 -6.28
N GLU A 149 -10.91 6.03 -5.52
CA GLU A 149 -11.16 5.80 -4.10
C GLU A 149 -11.92 4.49 -3.89
N GLN A 150 -13.00 4.23 -4.65
CA GLN A 150 -13.72 2.96 -4.59
C GLN A 150 -12.82 1.74 -4.87
N VAL A 151 -11.90 1.85 -5.83
CA VAL A 151 -10.94 0.78 -6.14
C VAL A 151 -10.04 0.49 -4.94
N PHE A 152 -9.43 1.51 -4.33
CA PHE A 152 -8.44 1.31 -3.26
C PHE A 152 -9.05 1.10 -1.87
N SER A 153 -10.26 1.61 -1.62
CA SER A 153 -11.03 1.35 -0.39
C SER A 153 -11.44 -0.11 -0.25
N SER A 154 -11.43 -0.88 -1.35
CA SER A 154 -11.68 -2.32 -1.32
C SER A 154 -10.61 -3.11 -0.55
N THR A 155 -9.45 -2.51 -0.31
CA THR A 155 -8.33 -3.11 0.42
C THR A 155 -8.02 -2.45 1.76
N GLY A 156 -8.80 -1.45 2.19
CA GLY A 156 -8.58 -0.76 3.45
C GLY A 156 -9.02 0.71 3.40
N ILE A 157 -8.32 1.59 4.13
CA ILE A 157 -8.63 3.02 4.13
C ILE A 157 -7.87 3.76 3.03
N VAL A 158 -8.48 4.83 2.52
CA VAL A 158 -7.89 5.72 1.53
C VAL A 158 -7.68 7.09 2.17
N VAL A 159 -6.55 7.72 1.86
CA VAL A 159 -6.24 9.10 2.29
C VAL A 159 -5.82 9.90 1.06
N TRP A 160 -6.63 10.87 0.68
CA TRP A 160 -6.26 11.85 -0.35
C TRP A 160 -5.27 12.86 0.21
N LEU A 161 -4.26 13.19 -0.58
CA LEU A 161 -3.18 14.10 -0.25
C LEU A 161 -3.28 15.33 -1.13
N ASP A 162 -3.16 16.50 -0.52
CA ASP A 162 -3.17 17.79 -1.26
C ASP A 162 -1.87 18.03 -2.03
N GLU A 163 -0.77 17.41 -1.60
CA GLU A 163 0.57 17.65 -2.11
C GLU A 163 1.26 16.32 -2.41
N GLU A 164 1.87 16.21 -3.60
CA GLU A 164 2.50 14.97 -4.05
C GLU A 164 3.61 14.48 -3.09
N GLN A 165 4.40 15.41 -2.55
CA GLN A 165 5.48 15.08 -1.60
C GLN A 165 5.00 14.34 -0.34
N LYS A 166 3.73 14.48 0.06
CA LYS A 166 3.18 13.75 1.22
C LYS A 166 3.05 12.25 0.94
N ILE A 167 3.21 11.79 -0.30
CA ILE A 167 3.37 10.37 -0.61
C ILE A 167 4.59 9.80 0.14
N ASN A 168 5.68 10.56 0.26
CA ASN A 168 6.86 10.11 1.03
C ASN A 168 6.57 10.00 2.53
N ASP A 169 5.72 10.87 3.07
CA ASP A 169 5.26 10.78 4.46
C ASP A 169 4.38 9.54 4.65
N ILE A 170 3.49 9.24 3.70
CA ILE A 170 2.68 8.00 3.70
C ILE A 170 3.59 6.76 3.67
N ILE A 171 4.69 6.77 2.92
CA ILE A 171 5.66 5.66 2.93
C ILE A 171 6.14 5.41 4.36
N ALA A 172 6.56 6.44 5.11
CA ALA A 172 7.05 6.25 6.47
C ALA A 172 5.94 5.85 7.47
N VAL A 173 4.76 6.47 7.37
CA VAL A 173 3.68 6.26 8.34
C VAL A 173 2.95 4.94 8.12
N THR A 174 2.75 4.50 6.88
CA THR A 174 1.90 3.33 6.58
C THR A 174 2.54 2.32 5.62
N GLY A 175 3.40 2.75 4.70
CA GLY A 175 4.07 1.88 3.73
C GLY A 175 5.09 0.94 4.39
N SER A 176 6.07 1.52 5.05
CA SER A 176 7.19 0.87 5.73
C SER A 176 6.86 0.46 7.17
N SER A 177 5.86 1.10 7.79
CA SER A 177 5.55 0.88 9.20
C SER A 177 5.11 -0.53 9.59
N PRO A 178 4.51 -1.37 8.73
CA PRO A 178 4.32 -2.79 9.06
C PRO A 178 5.63 -3.47 9.49
N ALA A 179 6.76 -3.13 8.87
CA ALA A 179 8.06 -3.65 9.26
C ALA A 179 8.50 -3.16 10.65
N TYR A 180 8.16 -1.92 11.02
CA TYR A 180 8.45 -1.39 12.36
C TYR A 180 7.67 -2.17 13.43
N PHE A 181 6.40 -2.46 13.17
CA PHE A 181 5.59 -3.30 14.06
C PHE A 181 6.12 -4.73 14.13
N PHE A 182 6.52 -5.33 13.01
CA PHE A 182 7.09 -6.69 13.01
C PHE A 182 8.40 -6.76 13.77
N LEU A 183 9.29 -5.76 13.65
CA LEU A 183 10.53 -5.70 14.43
C LEU A 183 10.24 -5.58 15.95
N PHE A 184 9.21 -4.81 16.33
CA PHE A 184 8.81 -4.72 17.73
C PHE A 184 8.23 -6.04 18.24
N MET A 185 7.38 -6.71 17.45
CA MET A 185 6.86 -8.05 17.76
C MET A 185 7.99 -9.08 17.89
N GLU A 186 8.93 -9.09 16.96
CA GLU A 186 10.13 -9.95 16.97
C GLU A 186 10.94 -9.76 18.25
N THR A 187 11.11 -8.50 18.69
CA THR A 187 11.82 -8.18 19.94
C THR A 187 11.11 -8.75 21.17
N ILE A 188 9.78 -8.67 21.23
CA ILE A 188 8.99 -9.27 22.34
C ILE A 188 9.03 -10.80 22.26
N GLU A 189 8.93 -11.38 21.07
CA GLU A 189 9.00 -12.81 20.82
C GLU A 189 10.35 -13.38 21.31
N ALA A 190 11.45 -12.72 20.97
CA ALA A 190 12.79 -13.07 21.45
C ALA A 190 12.84 -13.05 22.99
N LYS A 191 12.26 -12.04 23.65
CA LYS A 191 12.23 -11.99 25.11
C LYS A 191 11.36 -13.09 25.72
N ALA A 192 10.24 -13.46 25.09
CA ALA A 192 9.41 -14.57 25.55
C ALA A 192 10.16 -15.91 25.48
N LEU A 193 10.97 -16.13 24.44
CA LEU A 193 11.84 -17.31 24.36
C LEU A 193 12.84 -17.36 25.52
N GLU A 194 13.48 -16.24 25.86
CA GLU A 194 14.39 -16.16 27.03
C GLU A 194 13.69 -16.47 28.36
N LEU A 195 12.40 -16.15 28.47
CA LEU A 195 11.57 -16.45 29.65
C LEU A 195 11.14 -17.93 29.71
N GLY A 196 11.49 -18.75 28.70
CA GLY A 196 11.25 -20.18 28.67
C GLY A 196 9.98 -20.62 27.93
N PHE A 197 9.30 -19.71 27.23
CA PHE A 197 8.19 -20.10 26.34
C PHE A 197 8.73 -20.84 25.11
N SER A 198 7.97 -21.82 24.61
CA SER A 198 8.28 -22.42 23.31
C SER A 198 8.08 -21.41 22.18
N ALA A 199 8.75 -21.62 21.04
CA ALA A 199 8.60 -20.75 19.86
C ALA A 199 7.13 -20.61 19.42
N VAL A 200 6.37 -21.71 19.44
CA VAL A 200 4.94 -21.68 19.09
C VAL A 200 4.15 -20.80 20.08
N GLN A 201 4.38 -20.94 21.38
CA GLN A 201 3.68 -20.15 22.39
C GLN A 201 4.09 -18.67 22.34
N ALA A 202 5.40 -18.38 22.24
CA ALA A 202 5.93 -17.03 22.15
C ALA A 202 5.28 -16.28 20.98
N ARG A 203 5.26 -16.91 19.79
CA ARG A 203 4.61 -16.38 18.60
C ARG A 203 3.13 -16.08 18.83
N GLN A 204 2.38 -17.06 19.31
CA GLN A 204 0.93 -16.92 19.54
C GLN A 204 0.60 -15.80 20.53
N LEU A 205 1.36 -15.69 21.63
CA LEU A 205 1.16 -14.65 22.64
C LEU A 205 1.39 -13.25 22.08
N VAL A 206 2.45 -13.07 21.30
CA VAL A 206 2.81 -11.77 20.69
C VAL A 206 1.79 -11.36 19.63
N GLU A 207 1.44 -12.27 18.72
CA GLU A 207 0.44 -12.00 17.68
C GLU A 207 -0.92 -11.61 18.28
N GLN A 208 -1.42 -12.38 19.26
CA GLN A 208 -2.71 -12.10 19.88
C GLN A 208 -2.71 -10.79 20.67
N THR A 209 -1.61 -10.48 21.36
CA THR A 209 -1.47 -9.22 22.12
C THR A 209 -1.42 -8.01 21.19
N ALA A 210 -0.64 -8.09 20.11
CA ALA A 210 -0.55 -7.03 19.12
C ALA A 210 -1.90 -6.79 18.43
N LEU A 211 -2.59 -7.85 18.01
CA LEU A 211 -3.92 -7.78 17.42
C LEU A 211 -4.93 -7.13 18.38
N GLY A 212 -5.00 -7.60 19.63
CA GLY A 212 -5.93 -7.07 20.63
C GLY A 212 -5.70 -5.59 20.92
N ALA A 213 -4.44 -5.17 21.08
CA ALA A 213 -4.09 -3.77 21.29
C ALA A 213 -4.48 -2.88 20.09
N ALA A 214 -4.23 -3.34 18.87
CA ALA A 214 -4.63 -2.63 17.65
C ALA A 214 -6.15 -2.53 17.52
N MET A 215 -6.89 -3.61 17.82
CA MET A 215 -8.35 -3.59 17.81
C MET A 215 -8.92 -2.61 18.83
N MET A 216 -8.39 -2.58 20.05
CA MET A 216 -8.80 -1.58 21.06
C MET A 216 -8.60 -0.15 20.57
N ALA A 217 -7.47 0.14 19.93
CA ALA A 217 -7.19 1.45 19.37
C ALA A 217 -8.15 1.83 18.23
N CYS A 218 -8.46 0.88 17.34
CA CYS A 218 -9.39 1.08 16.23
C CYS A 218 -10.84 1.26 16.68
N ASP A 219 -11.28 0.50 17.69
CA ASP A 219 -12.67 0.51 18.17
C ASP A 219 -12.96 1.69 19.09
N GLN A 220 -11.94 2.29 19.70
CA GLN A 220 -12.06 3.38 20.68
C GLN A 220 -11.46 4.70 20.20
N GLN A 221 -11.76 5.12 18.97
CA GLN A 221 -11.17 6.33 18.35
C GLN A 221 -11.37 7.64 19.15
N ALA A 222 -12.40 7.71 20.00
CA ALA A 222 -12.63 8.87 20.88
C ALA A 222 -11.61 8.97 22.04
N ILE A 223 -10.89 7.88 22.32
CA ILE A 223 -9.85 7.81 23.35
C ILE A 223 -8.49 7.92 22.67
N SER A 224 -7.65 8.86 23.11
CA SER A 224 -6.31 9.01 22.54
C SER A 224 -5.45 7.77 22.81
N LEU A 225 -4.48 7.49 21.92
CA LEU A 225 -3.51 6.40 22.14
C LEU A 225 -2.74 6.55 23.46
N GLU A 226 -2.45 7.79 23.86
CA GLU A 226 -1.85 8.08 25.17
C GLU A 226 -2.76 7.63 26.32
N GLN A 227 -4.05 7.91 26.23
CA GLN A 227 -5.01 7.52 27.25
C GLN A 227 -5.24 5.99 27.26
N LEU A 228 -5.29 5.33 26.10
CA LEU A 228 -5.34 3.86 26.02
C LEU A 228 -4.15 3.22 26.73
N ARG A 229 -2.93 3.74 26.49
CA ARG A 229 -1.72 3.33 27.22
C ARG A 229 -1.85 3.60 28.71
N ALA A 230 -2.35 4.77 29.12
CA ALA A 230 -2.52 5.13 30.53
C ALA A 230 -3.50 4.20 31.25
N ASN A 231 -4.60 3.81 30.60
CA ASN A 231 -5.63 2.91 31.15
C ASN A 231 -5.09 1.53 31.54
N VAL A 232 -4.03 1.05 30.86
CA VAL A 232 -3.38 -0.24 31.17
C VAL A 232 -2.07 -0.08 31.97
N THR A 233 -1.76 1.13 32.44
CA THR A 233 -0.54 1.47 33.17
C THR A 233 -0.85 1.93 34.59
N SER A 234 -0.95 1.00 35.53
CA SER A 234 -1.10 1.33 36.95
C SER A 234 0.20 1.91 37.53
N LYS A 235 0.10 3.01 38.29
CA LYS A 235 1.25 3.67 38.93
C LYS A 235 1.97 2.68 39.87
N GLY A 236 3.27 2.50 39.67
CA GLY A 236 4.08 1.54 40.42
C GLY A 236 3.92 0.07 40.01
N GLY A 237 3.08 -0.23 39.00
CA GLY A 237 2.89 -1.57 38.46
C GLY A 237 3.97 -2.00 37.46
N THR A 238 3.87 -3.24 36.98
CA THR A 238 4.81 -3.84 36.03
C THR A 238 4.84 -3.09 34.69
N THR A 239 3.68 -2.74 34.13
CA THR A 239 3.58 -1.96 32.88
C THR A 239 4.24 -0.58 33.03
N HIS A 240 4.08 0.07 34.19
CA HIS A 240 4.69 1.37 34.44
C HIS A 240 6.22 1.30 34.39
N ALA A 241 6.83 0.30 35.05
CA ALA A 241 8.28 0.11 35.01
C ALA A 241 8.81 -0.14 33.57
N ALA A 242 8.07 -0.91 32.76
CA ALA A 242 8.43 -1.15 31.36
C ALA A 242 8.33 0.13 30.50
N ILE A 243 7.23 0.89 30.61
CA ILE A 243 7.03 2.13 29.84
C ILE A 243 8.07 3.20 30.19
N GLU A 244 8.41 3.36 31.48
CA GLU A 244 9.45 4.30 31.89
C GLU A 244 10.83 3.87 31.37
N THR A 245 11.09 2.56 31.27
CA THR A 245 12.32 2.05 30.64
C THR A 245 12.37 2.38 29.15
N TYR A 246 11.28 2.19 28.39
CA TYR A 246 11.23 2.58 26.97
C TYR A 246 11.45 4.09 26.77
N LYS A 247 10.85 4.92 27.64
CA LYS A 247 11.05 6.39 27.61
C LYS A 247 12.48 6.78 27.93
N ALA A 248 13.09 6.17 28.94
CA ALA A 248 14.49 6.41 29.31
C ALA A 248 15.46 6.01 28.18
N ASN A 249 15.10 5.00 27.38
CA ASN A 249 15.81 4.60 26.16
C ASN A 249 15.38 5.39 24.91
N HIS A 250 14.71 6.53 25.09
CA HIS A 250 14.39 7.49 24.04
C HIS A 250 13.59 6.92 22.86
N ILE A 251 12.61 6.05 23.12
CA ILE A 251 11.76 5.42 22.09
C ILE A 251 11.22 6.44 21.06
N ASN A 252 10.74 7.61 21.51
CA ASN A 252 10.22 8.65 20.61
C ASN A 252 11.28 9.14 19.62
N LYS A 253 12.53 9.33 20.08
CA LYS A 253 13.62 9.80 19.24
C LYS A 253 13.99 8.73 18.21
N ILE A 254 14.18 7.49 18.65
CA ILE A 254 14.55 6.37 17.77
C ILE A 254 13.48 6.17 16.69
N THR A 255 12.19 6.23 17.05
CA THR A 255 11.10 6.12 16.08
C THR A 255 11.10 7.30 15.09
N SER A 256 11.27 8.54 15.57
CA SER A 256 11.34 9.72 14.70
C SER A 256 12.51 9.63 13.73
N ASP A 257 13.72 9.34 14.21
CA ASP A 257 14.93 9.24 13.39
C ASP A 257 14.78 8.14 12.32
N ALA A 258 14.15 7.01 12.66
CA ALA A 258 13.90 5.91 11.72
C ALA A 258 12.90 6.31 10.61
N MET A 259 11.84 7.06 10.98
CA MET A 259 10.89 7.60 10.01
C MET A 259 11.53 8.65 9.10
N ASP A 260 12.34 9.56 9.67
CA ASP A 260 13.08 10.57 8.90
C ASP A 260 14.07 9.91 7.93
N ALA A 261 14.78 8.86 8.36
CA ALA A 261 15.66 8.08 7.47
C ALA A 261 14.87 7.40 6.33
N CYS A 262 13.66 6.90 6.61
CA CYS A 262 12.78 6.33 5.58
C CYS A 262 12.37 7.39 4.56
N ILE A 263 11.98 8.58 5.02
CA ILE A 263 11.57 9.69 4.14
C ILE A 263 12.76 10.17 3.31
N ALA A 264 13.94 10.31 3.91
CA ALA A 264 15.16 10.68 3.21
C ALA A 264 15.48 9.68 2.10
N ARG A 265 15.42 8.38 2.40
CA ARG A 265 15.65 7.34 1.38
C ARG A 265 14.59 7.36 0.28
N ALA A 266 13.33 7.61 0.60
CA ALA A 266 12.28 7.72 -0.42
C ALA A 266 12.54 8.87 -1.40
N LYS A 267 13.00 10.03 -0.88
CA LYS A 267 13.41 11.18 -1.71
C LYS A 267 14.63 10.89 -2.58
N GLU A 268 15.62 10.15 -2.06
CA GLU A 268 16.77 9.71 -2.85
C GLU A 268 16.34 8.79 -4.00
N MET A 269 15.44 7.83 -3.72
CA MET A 269 14.91 6.93 -4.75
C MET A 269 14.18 7.68 -5.86
N GLU A 270 13.49 8.78 -5.56
CA GLU A 270 12.86 9.65 -6.56
C GLU A 270 13.88 10.32 -7.50
N GLN A 271 15.12 10.51 -7.07
CA GLN A 271 16.18 11.10 -7.89
C GLN A 271 16.94 10.06 -8.72
N GLU A 272 16.88 8.78 -8.33
CA GLU A 272 17.53 7.66 -9.03
C GLU A 272 16.74 7.13 -10.25
N LEU A 273 15.45 7.51 -10.40
CA LEU A 273 14.49 6.94 -11.36
C LEU A 273 14.04 7.94 -12.45
#